data_AF-A0A822Y0A9-F1
#
_entry.id   AF-A0A822Y0A9-F1
#
_cell.length_a   1.000
_cell.length_b   1.000
_cell.length_c   1.000
_cell.angle_alpha   90.00
_cell.angle_beta   90.00
_cell.angle_gamma   90.00
#
_symmetry.space_group_name_H-M   'P 1'
#
loop_
_entity.id
_entity.type
_entity.pdbx_description
1 polymer ?
#
loop_
_entity_poly.entity_id
_entity_poly.type
_entity_poly.pdbx_seq_one_letter_code
_entity_poly.pdbx_strand_id
1 'polypeptide(L)'
;MTTAYMLNNKFTPIRDDAAGSSSSSDLATPFAFGSRRHVNPERASNPGLIYDLGTADYLNYLCSLNYISSQMAVVARRSFTCPPTNRVL
;
A
#
# COMPACT_ATOMS: atom_id res chain seq x y z
N MET A 1 -3.91 1.04 -4.93
CA MET A 1 -4.84 1.86 -5.74
C MET A 1 -5.36 1.04 -6.92
N THR A 2 -6.68 0.96 -7.06
CA THR A 2 -7.39 0.02 -7.94
C THR A 2 -7.47 0.48 -9.40
N THR A 3 -7.27 1.77 -9.68
CA THR A 3 -7.58 2.39 -10.98
C THR A 3 -6.38 2.69 -11.87
N ALA A 4 -5.16 2.46 -11.40
CA ALA A 4 -3.94 2.86 -12.08
C ALA A 4 -3.44 1.80 -13.12
N TYR A 5 -2.55 2.18 -14.05
CA TYR A 5 -2.12 1.34 -15.18
C TYR A 5 -0.63 0.90 -15.15
N MET A 6 -0.31 -0.25 -15.76
CA MET A 6 1.03 -0.88 -15.70
C MET A 6 1.88 -0.75 -16.97
N LEU A 7 1.35 -0.05 -17.99
CA LEU A 7 1.99 0.10 -19.30
C LEU A 7 2.52 1.52 -19.48
N ASN A 8 3.56 1.70 -20.29
CA ASN A 8 3.98 3.01 -20.76
C ASN A 8 3.19 3.43 -22.02
N ASN A 9 3.53 4.59 -22.59
CA ASN A 9 2.96 5.10 -23.84
C ASN A 9 3.25 4.25 -25.09
N LYS A 10 4.16 3.27 -24.99
CA LYS A 10 4.44 2.26 -26.03
C LYS A 10 3.69 0.95 -25.78
N PHE A 11 2.76 0.93 -24.82
CA PHE A 11 2.02 -0.25 -24.38
C PHE A 11 2.90 -1.40 -23.89
N THR A 12 4.13 -1.11 -23.44
CA THR A 12 5.01 -2.11 -22.83
C THR A 12 5.05 -1.93 -21.31
N PRO A 13 5.32 -3.01 -20.55
CA PRO A 13 5.48 -2.91 -19.09
C PRO A 13 6.49 -1.84 -18.70
N ILE A 14 6.17 -1.10 -17.63
CA ILE A 14 7.05 -0.04 -17.10
C ILE A 14 8.36 -0.69 -16.61
N ARG A 15 9.49 -0.07 -16.96
CA ARG A 15 10.82 -0.52 -16.57
C ARG A 15 11.40 0.30 -15.42
N ASP A 16 12.23 -0.36 -14.62
CA ASP A 16 13.08 0.26 -13.62
C ASP A 16 14.38 0.71 -14.29
N ASP A 17 14.67 2.01 -14.21
CA ASP A 17 15.86 2.61 -14.78
C ASP A 17 17.13 2.25 -13.98
N ALA A 18 16.98 1.93 -12.69
CA ALA A 18 18.08 1.54 -11.82
C ALA A 18 18.53 0.08 -12.01
N ALA A 19 17.73 -0.74 -12.70
CA ALA A 19 17.94 -2.18 -12.78
C ALA A 19 19.06 -2.62 -13.74
N GLY A 20 19.60 -1.72 -14.57
CA GLY A 20 20.73 -2.03 -15.46
C GLY A 20 20.34 -2.94 -16.63
N SER A 21 20.53 -2.41 -17.84
CA SER A 21 20.11 -2.98 -19.12
C SER A 21 20.10 -4.52 -19.27
N SER A 22 18.92 -5.03 -19.66
CA SER A 22 18.65 -6.18 -20.56
C SER A 22 18.25 -7.51 -19.92
N SER A 23 17.50 -7.52 -18.81
CA SER A 23 16.84 -8.75 -18.36
C SER A 23 15.43 -8.51 -17.82
N SER A 24 14.68 -9.57 -17.52
CA SER A 24 13.39 -9.52 -16.80
C SER A 24 13.47 -8.83 -15.43
N SER A 25 14.69 -8.56 -14.93
CA SER A 25 15.02 -7.71 -13.78
C SER A 25 14.77 -6.22 -14.01
N ASP A 26 14.64 -5.78 -15.27
CA ASP A 26 14.39 -4.38 -15.62
C ASP A 26 12.92 -4.01 -15.48
N LEU A 27 12.03 -4.97 -15.21
CA LEU A 27 10.64 -4.66 -14.96
C LEU A 27 10.54 -3.98 -13.60
N ALA A 28 9.91 -2.81 -13.58
CA ALA A 28 9.60 -2.17 -12.33
C ALA A 28 8.76 -3.15 -11.50
N THR A 29 9.03 -3.24 -10.19
CA THR A 29 8.27 -4.06 -9.24
C THR A 29 7.33 -3.19 -8.41
N PRO A 30 6.28 -3.73 -7.77
CA PRO A 30 5.41 -2.94 -6.90
C PRO A 30 6.15 -2.16 -5.80
N PHE A 31 7.38 -2.55 -5.45
CA PHE A 31 8.25 -1.81 -4.53
C PHE A 31 8.89 -0.56 -5.17
N ALA A 32 9.20 -0.62 -6.47
CA ALA A 32 9.77 0.51 -7.22
C ALA A 32 8.70 1.54 -7.62
N PHE A 33 7.50 1.08 -7.98
CA PHE A 33 6.46 1.96 -8.53
C PHE A 33 5.14 2.00 -7.75
N GLY A 34 5.02 1.24 -6.66
CA GLY A 34 3.79 1.19 -5.87
C GLY A 34 2.62 0.51 -6.59
N SER A 35 1.40 0.78 -6.14
CA SER A 35 0.18 0.25 -6.77
C SER A 35 -0.06 0.89 -8.16
N ARG A 36 0.44 0.24 -9.23
CA ARG A 36 0.09 0.52 -10.63
C ARG A 36 0.34 1.98 -11.11
N ARG A 37 1.33 2.64 -10.50
CA ARG A 37 1.81 4.06 -10.52
C ARG A 37 1.25 5.11 -11.46
N HIS A 38 0.79 4.79 -12.64
CA HIS A 38 0.35 5.83 -13.54
C HIS A 38 -1.13 6.11 -13.27
N VAL A 39 -1.36 7.23 -12.59
CA VAL A 39 -2.69 7.67 -12.16
C VAL A 39 -3.57 7.77 -13.40
N ASN A 40 -4.76 7.20 -13.31
CA ASN A 40 -5.81 7.41 -14.29
C ASN A 40 -6.88 8.27 -13.61
N PRO A 41 -6.86 9.60 -13.79
CA PRO A 41 -7.79 10.50 -13.11
C PRO A 41 -9.25 10.18 -13.46
N GLU A 42 -9.53 9.90 -14.73
CA GLU A 42 -10.87 9.55 -15.22
C GLU A 42 -11.41 8.31 -14.50
N ARG A 43 -10.61 7.25 -14.40
CA ARG A 43 -11.02 6.04 -13.67
C ARG A 43 -11.03 6.23 -12.16
N ALA A 44 -10.20 7.11 -11.62
CA ALA A 44 -10.20 7.44 -10.20
C ALA A 44 -11.46 8.20 -9.76
N SER A 45 -12.14 8.90 -10.67
CA SER A 45 -13.43 9.55 -10.38
C SER A 45 -14.55 8.56 -10.08
N ASN A 46 -14.52 7.37 -10.69
CA ASN A 46 -15.45 6.29 -10.38
C ASN A 46 -14.72 4.94 -10.32
N PRO A 47 -14.09 4.61 -9.18
CA PRO A 47 -13.23 3.44 -9.04
C PRO A 47 -14.00 2.12 -8.92
N GLY A 48 -15.33 2.17 -8.77
CA GLY A 48 -16.20 1.02 -8.49
C GLY A 48 -16.06 0.49 -7.06
N LEU A 49 -14.85 0.06 -6.68
CA LEU A 49 -14.53 -0.43 -5.34
C LEU A 49 -13.42 0.41 -4.70
N ILE A 50 -13.66 0.81 -3.44
CA ILE A 50 -12.71 1.53 -2.59
C ILE A 50 -12.40 0.66 -1.39
N TYR A 51 -11.11 0.53 -1.07
CA TYR A 51 -10.67 -0.05 0.20
C TYR A 51 -10.62 1.08 1.22
N ASP A 52 -11.63 1.16 2.08
CA ASP A 52 -11.72 2.16 3.14
C ASP A 52 -11.11 1.62 4.45
N LEU A 53 -10.34 2.45 5.14
CA LEU A 53 -9.63 2.11 6.37
C LEU A 53 -9.53 3.36 7.26
N GLY A 54 -9.87 3.19 8.54
CA GLY A 54 -9.75 4.22 9.56
C GLY A 54 -8.48 4.11 10.39
N THR A 55 -8.24 5.11 11.24
CA THR A 55 -7.11 5.08 12.19
C THR A 55 -7.16 3.90 13.16
N ALA A 56 -8.36 3.44 13.53
CA ALA A 56 -8.55 2.28 14.39
C ALA A 56 -8.06 0.98 13.73
N ASP A 57 -8.28 0.81 12.42
CA ASP A 57 -7.85 -0.37 11.68
C ASP A 57 -6.32 -0.48 11.63
N TYR A 58 -5.63 0.66 11.45
CA TYR A 58 -4.18 0.71 11.55
C TYR A 58 -3.67 0.38 12.96
N LEU A 59 -4.33 0.85 14.01
CA LEU A 59 -3.95 0.54 15.38
C LEU A 59 -4.20 -0.93 15.72
N ASN A 60 -5.30 -1.51 15.24
CA ASN A 60 -5.60 -2.93 15.36
C ASN A 60 -4.58 -3.79 14.60
N TYR A 61 -4.15 -3.36 13.41
CA TYR A 61 -3.08 -4.00 12.67
C TYR A 61 -1.76 -4.00 13.45
N LEU A 62 -1.39 -2.88 14.06
CA LEU A 62 -0.20 -2.82 14.93
C LEU A 62 -0.34 -3.73 16.16
N CYS A 63 -1.54 -3.83 16.76
CA CYS A 63 -1.79 -4.79 17.83
C CYS A 63 -1.55 -6.24 17.37
N SER A 64 -1.92 -6.59 16.13
CA SER A 64 -1.69 -7.92 15.56
C SER A 64 -0.19 -8.27 15.40
N LEU A 65 0.67 -7.25 15.29
CA LEU A 65 2.12 -7.37 15.22
C LEU A 65 2.80 -7.41 16.60
N ASN A 66 2.03 -7.45 17.69
CA ASN A 66 2.49 -7.44 19.09
C ASN A 66 3.21 -6.16 19.53
N TYR A 67 2.84 -5.00 18.98
CA TYR A 67 3.31 -3.72 19.52
C TYR A 67 2.74 -3.47 20.92
N ILE A 68 3.58 -2.98 21.83
CA ILE A 68 3.16 -2.60 23.18
C ILE A 68 2.60 -1.17 23.21
N SER A 69 1.73 -0.86 24.16
CA SER A 69 1.06 0.44 24.27
C SER A 69 2.03 1.63 24.32
N SER A 70 3.24 1.46 24.88
CA SER A 70 4.26 2.51 24.91
C SER A 70 4.83 2.82 23.53
N GLN A 71 5.05 1.82 22.69
CA GLN A 71 5.50 2.00 21.30
C GLN A 71 4.39 2.60 20.44
N MET A 72 3.16 2.12 20.63
CA MET A 72 2.01 2.66 19.91
C MET A 72 1.71 4.10 20.28
N ALA A 73 1.92 4.52 21.54
CA ALA A 73 1.71 5.89 21.97
C ALA A 73 2.60 6.89 21.23
N VAL A 74 3.82 6.50 20.84
CA VAL A 74 4.72 7.33 20.04
C VAL A 74 4.17 7.54 18.63
N VAL A 75 3.66 6.47 18.00
CA VAL A 75 3.15 6.52 16.62
C VAL A 75 1.77 7.18 16.55
N ALA A 76 0.86 6.79 17.45
CA ALA A 76 -0.52 7.25 17.49
C ALA A 76 -0.67 8.64 18.14
N ARG A 77 0.35 9.12 18.86
CA ARG A 77 0.32 10.35 19.68
C ARG A 77 -0.84 10.39 20.69
N ARG A 78 -1.38 9.23 21.05
CA ARG A 78 -2.45 9.01 22.02
C ARG A 78 -2.28 7.65 22.68
N SER A 79 -2.85 7.48 23.87
CA SER A 79 -2.98 6.16 24.47
C SER A 79 -3.96 5.31 23.65
N PHE A 80 -3.56 4.08 23.36
CA PHE A 80 -4.42 3.08 22.73
C PHE A 80 -4.19 1.74 23.42
N THR A 81 -5.28 1.08 23.77
CA THR A 81 -5.25 -0.25 24.38
C THR A 81 -5.76 -1.24 23.35
N CYS A 82 -4.94 -2.25 23.05
CA CYS A 82 -5.33 -3.30 22.13
C CYS A 82 -6.55 -4.06 22.67
N PRO A 83 -7.53 -4.39 21.82
CA PRO A 83 -8.65 -5.20 22.25
C PRO A 83 -8.16 -6.58 22.72
N PRO A 84 -8.78 -7.17 23.77
CA PRO A 84 -8.46 -8.53 24.20
C PRO A 84 -8.72 -9.47 23.03
N THR A 85 -7.70 -10.26 22.70
CA THR A 85 -7.59 -11.10 21.51
C THR A 85 -8.92 -11.63 20.98
N ASN A 86 -9.38 -11.06 19.88
CA ASN A 86 -9.93 -11.87 18.81
C ASN A 86 -8.97 -11.68 17.64
N ARG A 87 -8.24 -12.76 17.29
CA ARG A 87 -7.55 -12.85 16.01
C ARG A 87 -8.60 -12.58 14.94
N VAL A 88 -8.57 -11.40 14.35
CA VAL A 88 -9.36 -11.08 13.17
C VAL A 88 -8.75 -11.91 12.04
N LEU A 89 -9.41 -13.01 11.70
CA LEU A 89 -9.25 -13.71 10.43
C LEU A 89 -10.16 -13.04 9.40
#